data_AF-A0A7X5SBJ6-F1
#
_entry.id   AF-A0A7X5SBJ6-F1
#
_cell.length_a   1.000
_cell.length_b   1.000
_cell.length_c   1.000
_cell.angle_alpha   90.00
_cell.angle_beta   90.00
_cell.angle_gamma   90.00
#
_symmetry.space_group_name_H-M   'P 1'
#
loop_
_entity.id
_entity.type
_entity.pdbx_description
1 polymer ?
#
loop_
_entity_poly.entity_id
_entity_poly.type
_entity_poly.pdbx_seq_one_letter_code
_entity_poly.pdbx_strand_id
1 'polypeptide(L)'
;MTAVDHKAQEDARRLVWSGAKASSVLLVSGKPVDVSRESNGDVQLQLTVRRDSAVTAPVWLGVGCGDKCGGRVDAQKTLAALPQGQWKVVGVPLKCFAVAGADVTKLTQVASIESAAALDLSVSKIALGALNEAEVTLDCPVK
;
A
#
# COMPACT_ATOMS: atom_id res chain seq x y z
N MET A 1 -13.33 -9.47 -3.76
CA MET A 1 -13.08 -8.73 -2.50
C MET A 1 -14.22 -9.05 -1.55
N THR A 2 -13.92 -9.38 -0.30
CA THR A 2 -14.92 -9.68 0.73
C THR A 2 -14.59 -8.91 2.01
N ALA A 3 -15.59 -8.65 2.85
CA ALA A 3 -15.36 -8.11 4.19
C ALA A 3 -14.86 -9.22 5.14
N VAL A 4 -13.99 -8.86 6.09
CA VAL A 4 -13.47 -9.73 7.17
C VAL A 4 -13.25 -8.89 8.42
N ASP A 5 -13.07 -9.54 9.57
CA ASP A 5 -12.90 -8.89 10.86
C ASP A 5 -11.40 -8.72 11.22
N HIS A 6 -11.07 -7.56 11.82
CA HIS A 6 -9.81 -7.32 12.52
C HIS A 6 -10.04 -6.77 13.94
N LYS A 7 -10.50 -5.52 14.07
CA LYS A 7 -10.76 -4.87 15.37
C LYS A 7 -12.26 -4.72 15.65
N ALA A 8 -13.05 -4.60 14.60
CA ALA A 8 -14.51 -4.62 14.64
C ALA A 8 -15.05 -5.54 13.55
N GLN A 9 -16.37 -5.76 13.55
CA GLN A 9 -17.04 -6.54 12.51
C GLN A 9 -16.88 -5.85 11.14
N GLU A 10 -16.44 -6.61 10.14
CA GLU A 10 -16.31 -6.20 8.74
C GLU A 10 -15.45 -4.94 8.51
N ASP A 11 -14.53 -4.64 9.43
CA ASP A 11 -13.65 -3.47 9.35
C ASP A 11 -12.44 -3.67 8.42
N ALA A 12 -12.29 -4.85 7.83
CA ALA A 12 -11.23 -5.18 6.90
C ALA A 12 -11.74 -5.73 5.57
N ARG A 13 -10.88 -5.71 4.56
CA ARG A 13 -11.14 -6.24 3.23
C ARG A 13 -10.12 -7.31 2.89
N ARG A 14 -10.59 -8.50 2.53
CA ARG A 14 -9.78 -9.58 1.95
C ARG A 14 -9.74 -9.45 0.44
N LEU A 15 -8.54 -9.46 -0.10
CA LEU A 15 -8.21 -9.26 -1.50
C LEU A 15 -7.49 -10.50 -2.00
N VAL A 16 -8.03 -11.13 -3.06
CA VAL A 16 -7.47 -12.35 -3.64
C VAL A 16 -7.17 -12.09 -5.11
N TRP A 17 -5.90 -12.19 -5.46
CA TRP A 17 -5.41 -12.20 -6.84
C TRP A 17 -5.29 -13.64 -7.31
N SER A 18 -5.81 -13.95 -8.49
CA SER A 18 -5.71 -15.29 -9.08
C SER A 18 -4.34 -15.58 -9.69
N GLY A 19 -3.56 -14.54 -10.01
CA GLY A 19 -2.31 -14.67 -10.76
C GLY A 19 -2.46 -14.92 -12.26
N ALA A 20 -3.69 -14.89 -12.80
CA ALA A 20 -3.91 -15.06 -14.24
C ALA A 20 -3.47 -13.85 -15.06
N LYS A 21 -3.47 -12.65 -14.47
CA LYS A 21 -3.05 -11.39 -15.07
C LYS A 21 -2.74 -10.35 -14.00
N ALA A 22 -1.97 -9.32 -14.38
CA ALA A 22 -1.80 -8.12 -13.57
C ALA A 22 -3.15 -7.53 -13.16
N SER A 23 -3.35 -7.36 -11.86
CA SER A 23 -4.59 -6.81 -11.30
C SER A 23 -4.26 -5.89 -10.13
N SER A 24 -5.07 -4.86 -9.96
CA SER A 24 -4.88 -3.84 -8.94
C SER A 24 -6.15 -3.58 -8.15
N VAL A 25 -5.99 -3.20 -6.88
CA VAL A 25 -7.04 -2.61 -6.05
C VAL A 25 -6.61 -1.19 -5.72
N LEU A 26 -7.52 -0.24 -5.89
CA LEU A 26 -7.26 1.19 -5.73
C LEU A 26 -8.19 1.78 -4.67
N LEU A 27 -7.66 2.61 -3.78
CA LEU A 27 -8.42 3.55 -2.98
C LEU A 27 -8.38 4.90 -3.69
N VAL A 28 -9.53 5.30 -4.23
CA VAL A 28 -9.68 6.51 -5.04
C VAL A 28 -10.35 7.61 -4.22
N SER A 29 -9.77 8.81 -4.24
CA SER A 29 -10.36 9.99 -3.62
C SER A 29 -11.28 10.69 -4.62
N GLY A 30 -12.43 11.19 -4.15
CA GLY A 30 -13.34 11.99 -4.99
C GLY A 30 -12.80 13.36 -5.39
N LYS A 31 -11.72 13.82 -4.74
CA LYS A 31 -11.01 15.06 -5.05
C LYS A 31 -9.49 14.89 -4.87
N PRO A 32 -8.64 15.64 -5.58
CA PRO A 32 -7.20 15.61 -5.34
C PRO A 32 -6.86 15.88 -3.88
N VAL A 33 -5.89 15.12 -3.36
CA VAL A 33 -5.35 15.25 -2.00
C VAL A 33 -3.91 15.74 -2.11
N ASP A 34 -3.64 16.85 -1.45
CA ASP A 34 -2.28 17.37 -1.28
C ASP A 34 -1.70 16.78 0.00
N VAL A 35 -0.64 15.99 -0.14
CA VAL A 35 0.15 15.43 0.97
C VAL A 35 1.60 15.92 0.95
N SER A 36 1.85 17.07 0.31
CA SER A 36 3.20 17.64 0.18
C SER A 36 3.82 18.01 1.52
N ARG A 37 3.03 18.55 2.45
CA ARG A 37 3.47 18.86 3.82
C ARG A 37 3.89 17.59 4.56
N GLU A 38 3.07 16.55 4.49
CA GLU A 38 3.31 15.24 5.09
C GLU A 38 4.54 14.56 4.47
N SER A 39 4.68 14.64 3.14
CA SER A 39 5.84 14.13 2.42
C SER A 39 7.16 14.78 2.84
N ASN A 40 7.13 16.06 3.22
CA ASN A 40 8.29 16.79 3.74
C ASN A 40 8.54 16.55 5.24
N GLY A 41 7.57 15.98 5.96
CA GLY A 41 7.58 15.79 7.42
C GLY A 41 7.80 14.35 7.87
N ASP A 42 8.48 13.52 7.08
CA ASP A 42 8.74 12.09 7.35
C ASP A 42 7.46 11.26 7.63
N VAL A 43 6.32 11.66 7.06
CA VAL A 43 5.07 10.89 7.16
C VAL A 43 5.07 9.74 6.14
N GLN A 44 4.40 8.66 6.49
CA GLN A 44 4.26 7.46 5.67
C GLN A 44 2.81 7.23 5.27
N LEU A 45 2.61 6.64 4.09
CA LEU A 45 1.40 5.85 3.82
C LEU A 45 1.54 4.52 4.55
N GLN A 46 0.65 4.25 5.50
CA GLN A 46 0.65 3.04 6.30
C GLN A 46 -0.55 2.17 5.96
N LEU A 47 -0.30 0.87 5.79
CA LEU A 47 -1.32 -0.15 5.61
C LEU A 47 -1.21 -1.17 6.74
N THR A 48 -2.31 -1.40 7.46
CA THR A 48 -2.42 -2.56 8.35
C THR A 48 -2.85 -3.76 7.51
N VAL A 49 -1.94 -4.72 7.35
CA VAL A 49 -2.09 -5.85 6.43
C VAL A 49 -1.91 -7.18 7.13
N ARG A 50 -2.52 -8.23 6.57
CA ARG A 50 -2.28 -9.62 6.93
C ARG A 50 -2.17 -10.44 5.66
N ARG A 51 -1.05 -11.15 5.47
CA ARG A 51 -0.94 -12.10 4.36
C ARG A 51 -1.53 -13.44 4.78
N ASP A 52 -2.37 -13.99 3.91
CA ASP A 52 -3.02 -15.28 4.08
C ASP A 52 -2.43 -16.33 3.11
N SER A 53 -1.55 -15.91 2.18
CA SER A 53 -0.74 -16.75 1.30
C SER A 53 0.76 -16.46 1.40
N ALA A 54 1.57 -17.26 0.71
CA ALA A 54 2.94 -16.87 0.36
C ALA A 54 2.93 -15.67 -0.61
N VAL A 55 3.99 -14.85 -0.58
CA VAL A 55 4.21 -13.73 -1.50
C VAL A 55 5.39 -14.09 -2.40
N THR A 56 5.10 -14.56 -3.61
CA THR A 56 6.08 -15.21 -4.50
C THR A 56 6.58 -14.32 -5.63
N ALA A 57 5.98 -13.14 -5.81
CA ALA A 57 6.29 -12.20 -6.88
C ALA A 57 6.11 -10.75 -6.39
N PRO A 58 6.50 -9.74 -7.20
CA PRO A 58 6.32 -8.34 -6.85
C PRO A 58 4.90 -8.00 -6.41
N VAL A 59 4.81 -7.21 -5.34
CA VAL A 59 3.57 -6.61 -4.86
C VAL A 59 3.82 -5.12 -4.76
N TRP A 60 3.20 -4.34 -5.64
CA TRP A 60 3.45 -2.91 -5.71
C TRP A 60 2.46 -2.17 -4.81
N LEU A 61 2.99 -1.41 -3.86
CA LEU A 61 2.24 -0.37 -3.15
C LEU A 61 2.43 0.95 -3.90
N GLY A 62 1.37 1.70 -4.13
CA GLY A 62 1.45 2.89 -4.97
C GLY A 62 0.43 3.99 -4.68
N VAL A 63 0.65 5.11 -5.34
CA VAL A 63 -0.25 6.27 -5.40
C VAL A 63 -0.31 6.79 -6.85
N GLY A 64 -1.38 7.50 -7.17
CA GLY A 64 -1.62 8.07 -8.50
C GLY A 64 -2.09 9.52 -8.41
N CYS A 65 -1.68 10.33 -9.37
CA CYS A 65 -1.90 11.78 -9.44
C CYS A 65 -2.56 12.23 -10.76
N GLY A 66 -3.25 11.30 -11.43
CA GLY A 66 -3.92 11.50 -12.71
C GLY A 66 -3.30 10.70 -13.84
N ASP A 67 -3.65 11.05 -15.08
CA ASP A 67 -3.22 10.31 -16.26
C ASP A 67 -1.70 10.24 -16.37
N LYS A 68 -1.18 9.01 -16.47
CA LYS A 68 0.27 8.70 -16.56
C LYS A 68 1.09 9.32 -15.42
N CYS A 69 0.46 9.61 -14.28
CA CYS A 69 1.09 10.22 -13.12
C CYS A 69 0.92 9.30 -11.92
N GLY A 70 2.02 8.83 -11.35
CA GLY A 70 2.00 7.98 -10.16
C GLY A 70 3.39 7.52 -9.75
N GLY A 71 3.43 6.84 -8.62
CA GLY A 71 4.66 6.27 -8.06
C GLY A 71 4.33 4.99 -7.32
N ARG A 72 5.19 3.99 -7.43
CA ARG A 72 5.03 2.69 -6.77
C ARG A 72 6.34 2.18 -6.21
N VAL A 73 6.25 1.39 -5.14
CA VAL A 73 7.36 0.77 -4.43
C VAL A 73 7.08 -0.72 -4.30
N ASP A 74 8.09 -1.56 -4.55
CA ASP A 74 7.96 -3.01 -4.41
C ASP A 74 7.96 -3.40 -2.93
N ALA A 75 6.88 -4.02 -2.48
CA ALA A 75 6.69 -4.51 -1.13
C ALA A 75 6.93 -6.02 -0.97
N GLN A 76 7.33 -6.73 -2.03
CA GLN A 76 7.42 -8.20 -2.02
C GLN A 76 8.24 -8.72 -0.82
N LYS A 77 9.49 -8.27 -0.68
CA LYS A 77 10.39 -8.78 0.37
C LYS A 77 9.83 -8.51 1.76
N THR A 78 9.31 -7.30 1.97
CA THR A 78 8.70 -6.89 3.23
C THR A 78 7.48 -7.74 3.55
N LEU A 79 6.54 -7.90 2.62
CA LEU A 79 5.33 -8.70 2.83
C LEU A 79 5.66 -10.19 3.02
N ALA A 80 6.60 -10.74 2.26
CA ALA A 80 7.04 -12.12 2.38
C ALA A 80 7.64 -12.43 3.77
N ALA A 81 8.35 -11.46 4.35
CA ALA A 81 8.96 -11.59 5.68
C ALA A 81 7.94 -11.51 6.84
N LEU A 82 6.72 -11.00 6.59
CA LEU A 82 5.69 -10.97 7.63
C LEU A 82 5.26 -12.39 8.02
N PRO A 83 4.96 -12.64 9.30
CA PRO A 83 4.35 -13.89 9.71
C PRO A 83 2.97 -14.05 9.08
N GLN A 84 2.72 -15.21 8.45
CA GLN A 84 1.43 -15.51 7.84
C GLN A 84 0.31 -15.51 8.88
N GLY A 85 -0.86 -14.98 8.52
CA GLY A 85 -2.03 -14.95 9.40
C GLY A 85 -1.94 -13.93 10.54
N GLN A 86 -0.92 -13.05 10.57
CA GLN A 86 -0.81 -11.99 11.56
C GLN A 86 -0.95 -10.60 10.94
N TRP A 87 -1.69 -9.74 11.63
CA TRP A 87 -1.82 -8.32 11.28
C TRP A 87 -0.53 -7.58 11.61
N LYS A 88 -0.05 -6.78 10.66
CA LYS A 88 1.16 -5.96 10.78
C LYS A 88 0.95 -4.59 10.13
N VAL A 89 1.53 -3.54 10.72
CA VAL A 89 1.55 -2.20 10.12
C VAL A 89 2.78 -2.03 9.24
N VAL A 90 2.54 -1.89 7.93
CA VAL A 90 3.59 -1.66 6.92
C VAL A 90 3.53 -0.20 6.46
N GLY A 91 4.65 0.50 6.50
CA GLY A 91 4.77 1.91 6.11
C GLY A 91 5.62 2.11 4.87
N VAL A 92 5.18 2.99 3.97
CA VAL A 92 5.98 3.52 2.86
C VAL A 92 6.12 5.03 3.04
N PRO A 93 7.34 5.58 3.24
CA PRO A 93 7.52 7.02 3.31
C PRO A 93 6.95 7.71 2.07
N LEU A 94 6.17 8.77 2.25
CA LEU A 94 5.49 9.45 1.13
C LEU A 94 6.50 9.99 0.10
N LYS A 95 7.68 10.42 0.56
CA LYS A 95 8.80 10.84 -0.28
C LYS A 95 9.25 9.76 -1.28
N CYS A 96 9.08 8.47 -0.96
CA CYS A 96 9.42 7.39 -1.88
C CYS A 96 8.53 7.39 -3.12
N PHE A 97 7.26 7.76 -2.98
CA PHE A 97 6.35 7.89 -4.13
C PHE A 97 6.72 9.10 -5.00
N ALA A 98 7.14 10.22 -4.39
CA ALA A 98 7.66 11.37 -5.11
C ALA A 98 8.94 11.03 -5.89
N VAL A 99 9.88 10.30 -5.26
CA VAL A 99 11.07 9.77 -5.92
C VAL A 99 10.70 8.84 -7.08
N ALA A 100 9.63 8.06 -6.94
CA ALA A 100 9.09 7.17 -7.97
C ALA A 100 8.25 7.88 -9.05
N GLY A 101 8.13 9.21 -9.01
CA GLY A 101 7.49 10.02 -10.06
C GLY A 101 6.08 10.54 -9.76
N ALA A 102 5.54 10.31 -8.57
CA ALA A 102 4.24 10.86 -8.17
C ALA A 102 4.33 12.36 -7.86
N ASP A 103 3.37 13.14 -8.37
CA ASP A 103 3.08 14.47 -7.85
C ASP A 103 2.20 14.37 -6.61
N VAL A 104 2.83 14.48 -5.44
CA VAL A 104 2.17 14.35 -4.12
C VAL A 104 1.27 15.54 -3.76
N THR A 105 1.22 16.60 -4.58
CA THR A 105 0.34 17.75 -4.35
C THR A 105 -1.09 17.52 -4.82
N LYS A 106 -1.34 16.45 -5.59
CA LYS A 106 -2.63 16.24 -6.28
C LYS A 106 -3.02 14.77 -6.43
N LEU A 107 -2.78 13.96 -5.40
CA LEU A 107 -3.10 12.53 -5.44
C LEU A 107 -4.60 12.29 -5.61
N THR A 108 -4.98 11.49 -6.61
CA THR A 108 -6.35 11.04 -6.86
C THR A 108 -6.53 9.56 -6.52
N GLN A 109 -5.46 8.77 -6.60
CA GLN A 109 -5.39 7.41 -6.09
C GLN A 109 -4.45 7.45 -4.87
N VAL A 110 -5.03 7.38 -3.67
CA VAL A 110 -4.28 7.61 -2.42
C VAL A 110 -3.64 6.34 -1.85
N ALA A 111 -4.04 5.18 -2.38
CA ALA A 111 -3.34 3.92 -2.17
C ALA A 111 -3.71 2.95 -3.31
N SER A 112 -2.74 2.15 -3.74
CA SER A 112 -2.94 1.04 -4.66
C SER A 112 -2.15 -0.18 -4.21
N ILE A 113 -2.71 -1.36 -4.45
CA ILE A 113 -2.01 -2.65 -4.32
C ILE A 113 -2.14 -3.38 -5.65
N GLU A 114 -1.02 -3.70 -6.28
CA GLU A 114 -0.97 -4.37 -7.58
C GLU A 114 -0.09 -5.62 -7.50
N SER A 115 -0.55 -6.71 -8.10
CA SER A 115 0.29 -7.88 -8.37
C SER A 115 -0.17 -8.60 -9.64
N ALA A 116 0.77 -9.29 -10.27
CA ALA A 116 0.51 -10.18 -11.40
C ALA A 116 0.45 -11.66 -11.02
N ALA A 117 0.86 -12.01 -9.79
CA ALA A 117 0.84 -13.38 -9.29
C ALA A 117 -0.33 -13.64 -8.34
N ALA A 118 -0.52 -14.90 -7.97
CA ALA A 118 -1.49 -15.26 -6.95
C ALA A 118 -1.08 -14.66 -5.60
N LEU A 119 -2.04 -14.04 -4.91
CA LEU A 119 -1.83 -13.38 -3.62
C LEU A 119 -3.15 -13.38 -2.84
N ASP A 120 -3.07 -13.67 -1.55
CA ASP A 120 -4.16 -13.51 -0.59
C ASP A 120 -3.71 -12.55 0.52
N LEU A 121 -4.29 -11.35 0.51
CA LEU A 121 -3.91 -10.26 1.40
C LEU A 121 -5.17 -9.59 1.96
N SER A 122 -5.21 -9.42 3.27
CA SER A 122 -6.24 -8.64 3.95
C SER A 122 -5.70 -7.28 4.38
N VAL A 123 -6.51 -6.22 4.27
CA VAL A 123 -6.17 -4.84 4.67
C VAL A 123 -7.27 -4.30 5.58
N SER A 124 -6.91 -3.78 6.76
CA SER A 124 -7.88 -3.24 7.72
C SER A 124 -7.83 -1.72 7.90
N LYS A 125 -6.69 -1.09 7.63
CA LYS A 125 -6.52 0.36 7.78
C LYS A 125 -5.53 0.85 6.74
N ILE A 126 -5.88 1.97 6.11
CA ILE A 126 -5.00 2.75 5.25
C ILE A 126 -5.00 4.16 5.83
N ALA A 127 -3.84 4.68 6.21
CA ALA A 127 -3.72 5.96 6.89
C ALA A 127 -2.38 6.63 6.59
N LEU A 128 -2.31 7.93 6.90
CA LEU A 128 -1.03 8.61 7.07
C LEU A 128 -0.60 8.49 8.54
N GLY A 129 0.67 8.20 8.78
CA GLY A 129 1.22 8.02 10.12
C GLY A 129 2.70 8.36 10.21
N ALA A 130 3.19 8.61 11.43
CA ALA A 130 4.60 8.88 11.67
C ALA A 130 5.47 7.61 11.52
N LEU A 131 6.76 7.77 11.26
CA LEU A 131 7.72 6.66 11.05
C LEU A 131 7.68 5.59 12.16
N ASN A 132 7.48 6.01 13.41
CA ASN A 132 7.47 5.13 14.58
C ASN A 132 6.17 4.36 14.79
N GLU A 133 5.14 4.61 13.98
CA GLU A 133 3.85 3.89 14.03
C GLU A 133 3.85 2.64 13.14
N ALA A 134 4.73 2.58 12.13
CA ALA A 134 4.90 1.39 11.31
C ALA A 134 5.77 0.36 12.02
N GLU A 135 5.35 -0.91 12.01
CA GLU A 135 6.17 -2.02 12.50
C GLU A 135 7.28 -2.38 11.51
N VAL A 136 7.02 -2.20 10.21
CA VAL A 136 8.01 -2.39 9.15
C VAL A 136 7.89 -1.27 8.13
N THR A 137 9.02 -0.64 7.83
CA THR A 137 9.10 0.45 6.83
C THR A 137 9.79 -0.06 5.57
N LEU A 138 9.25 0.28 4.41
CA LEU A 138 9.89 0.02 3.12
C LEU A 138 10.93 1.10 2.81
N ASP A 139 12.03 0.67 2.20
CA ASP A 139 13.02 1.58 1.63
C ASP A 139 12.49 2.22 0.34
N CYS A 140 12.94 3.45 0.07
CA CYS A 140 12.65 4.09 -1.20
C CYS A 140 13.35 3.35 -2.35
N PRO A 141 12.76 3.35 -3.56
CA PRO A 141 13.43 2.82 -4.73
C PRO A 141 14.73 3.58 -4.98
N VAL A 142 15.78 2.83 -5.33
CA VAL A 142 17.04 3.42 -5.81
C VAL A 142 16.78 3.94 -7.22
N LYS A 143 17.22 5.17 -7.50
CA LYS A 143 17.15 5.75 -8.86
C LYS A 143 18.09 5.04 -9.82
#